data_AF-A0A672PV78-F1
#
_entry.id   AF-A0A672PV78-F1
#
_cell.length_a   1.000
_cell.length_b   1.000
_cell.length_c   1.000
_cell.angle_alpha   90.00
_cell.angle_beta   90.00
_cell.angle_gamma   90.00
#
_symmetry.space_group_name_H-M   'P 1'
#
loop_
_entity.id
_entity.type
_entity.pdbx_description
1 polymer ?
#
loop_
_entity_poly.entity_id
_entity_poly.type
_entity_poly.pdbx_seq_one_letter_code
_entity_poly.pdbx_strand_id
1 'polypeptide(L)'
;MSFVPTPSPTVVDQTTLMKKYLQFVAALTDNNTPDETKLKMMQEVSENFENVTSSPQYSTFLEHIIPRFLTFLQDGEVQFLQEKPTQQLRKLVLEIIHRIPTNEHLRTHAKNILSVMFRFLEIESEENVLICLRIIIELHKQFRPLISQEIHHFLDFVKQIYKELPKVVTRYFENPQVIAENTVPSPEMVGMITSVLVKTAPEREDSETRTHTIIPRGSLSLKVLAELPIIVVLMYQLYKLSIHNVVSDFVPLIMNTIMLQVSPQARQHKLFNKELYADFIAAQIKTLSFLAYIIRIYQDLVGKHSQQMVKGMLQLLSNCPPETAHLRKELLIAAKHILTTDLRSQFVPCMDKLFDESILIGSGYTVFVLKFHTIARYQLVSIFKKCKPQSEMGVVDCIRSKSEQENGNGRDILMRMLEVFVLKFHTIARYQLVSIFKKCKPQSEMGVVDTGALPGVPATPTVTTPALPPPAPPTPVTPAPPPATPFDRPGDKEDKQTFQVSDSYFCVLLWYREPRIFTGIGTEY
;
A
#
# COMPACT_ATOMS: atom_id res chain seq x y z
N MET A 1 -69.47 2.01 -19.36
CA MET A 1 -68.11 1.43 -19.26
C MET A 1 -67.47 1.98 -18.01
N SER A 2 -67.44 1.17 -16.95
CA SER A 2 -66.87 1.54 -15.65
C SER A 2 -65.37 1.28 -15.71
N PHE A 3 -64.55 2.31 -15.50
CA PHE A 3 -63.10 2.18 -15.40
C PHE A 3 -62.77 1.35 -14.14
N VAL A 4 -62.23 0.16 -14.34
CA VAL A 4 -61.57 -0.61 -13.29
C VAL A 4 -60.15 -0.08 -13.19
N PRO A 5 -59.69 0.45 -12.04
CA PRO A 5 -58.30 0.79 -11.88
C PRO A 5 -57.50 -0.51 -11.75
N THR A 6 -56.53 -0.70 -12.64
CA THR A 6 -55.47 -1.70 -12.51
C THR A 6 -54.71 -1.51 -11.20
N PRO A 7 -54.36 -2.58 -10.47
CA PRO A 7 -53.61 -2.47 -9.23
C PRO A 7 -52.22 -1.91 -9.53
N SER A 8 -51.85 -0.86 -8.80
CA SER A 8 -50.48 -0.37 -8.72
C SER A 8 -49.55 -1.47 -8.16
N PRO A 9 -48.27 -1.50 -8.55
CA PRO A 9 -47.33 -2.49 -8.04
C PRO A 9 -47.22 -2.33 -6.52
N THR A 10 -47.26 -3.46 -5.82
CA THR A 10 -47.18 -3.61 -4.38
C THR A 10 -45.98 -2.85 -3.81
N VAL A 11 -46.22 -1.65 -3.28
CA VAL A 11 -45.31 -1.02 -2.32
C VAL A 11 -45.35 -1.93 -1.09
N VAL A 12 -44.36 -2.82 -0.96
CA VAL A 12 -44.17 -3.58 0.28
C VAL A 12 -44.05 -2.54 1.39
N ASP A 13 -45.01 -2.55 2.32
CA ASP A 13 -45.02 -1.61 3.45
C ASP A 13 -43.67 -1.71 4.19
N GLN A 14 -42.88 -0.64 4.14
CA GLN A 14 -41.54 -0.58 4.73
C GLN A 14 -41.56 -0.98 6.21
N THR A 15 -42.67 -0.69 6.92
CA THR A 15 -42.86 -1.06 8.32
C THR A 15 -42.91 -2.57 8.51
N THR A 16 -43.63 -3.27 7.64
CA THR A 16 -43.73 -4.73 7.64
C THR A 16 -42.37 -5.37 7.31
N LEU A 17 -41.63 -4.78 6.38
CA LEU A 17 -40.29 -5.23 6.02
C LEU A 17 -39.29 -5.09 7.18
N MET A 18 -39.29 -3.95 7.89
CA MET A 18 -38.44 -3.75 9.06
C MET A 18 -38.75 -4.75 10.17
N LYS A 19 -40.04 -5.04 10.44
CA LYS A 19 -40.44 -6.06 11.42
C LYS A 19 -39.93 -7.45 11.03
N LYS A 20 -40.01 -7.81 9.75
CA LYS A 20 -39.48 -9.08 9.23
C LYS A 20 -37.97 -9.19 9.48
N TYR A 21 -37.20 -8.14 9.19
CA TYR A 21 -35.75 -8.15 9.41
C TYR A 21 -35.37 -8.18 10.89
N LEU A 22 -36.10 -7.50 11.77
CA LEU A 22 -35.89 -7.61 13.21
C LEU A 22 -36.12 -9.04 13.72
N GLN A 23 -37.11 -9.75 13.17
CA GLN A 23 -37.33 -11.18 13.49
C GLN A 23 -36.19 -12.06 12.99
N PHE A 24 -35.69 -11.81 11.77
CA PHE A 24 -34.53 -12.53 11.23
C PHE A 24 -33.28 -12.34 12.08
N VAL A 25 -33.02 -11.12 12.53
CA VAL A 25 -31.90 -10.83 13.42
C VAL A 25 -32.11 -11.45 14.80
N ALA A 26 -33.34 -11.50 15.32
CA ALA A 26 -33.63 -12.19 16.58
C ALA A 26 -33.36 -13.70 16.49
N ALA A 27 -33.60 -14.31 15.33
CA ALA A 27 -33.32 -15.73 15.10
C ALA A 27 -31.82 -16.06 15.13
N LEU A 28 -30.90 -15.10 14.96
CA LEU A 28 -29.45 -15.35 15.03
C LEU A 28 -29.02 -15.92 16.38
N THR A 29 -29.60 -15.39 17.45
CA THR A 29 -29.30 -15.79 18.83
C THR A 29 -30.19 -16.93 19.33
N ASP A 30 -31.10 -17.45 18.49
CA ASP A 30 -31.93 -18.59 18.84
C ASP A 30 -31.18 -19.90 18.55
N ASN A 31 -31.01 -20.73 19.58
CA ASN A 31 -30.32 -22.02 19.47
C ASN A 31 -31.15 -23.08 18.75
N ASN A 32 -32.47 -22.89 18.60
CA ASN A 32 -33.34 -23.85 17.93
C ASN A 32 -33.35 -23.71 16.41
N THR A 33 -32.92 -22.56 15.89
CA THR A 33 -32.89 -22.30 14.45
C THR A 33 -31.59 -22.84 13.83
N PRO A 34 -31.65 -23.71 12.79
CA PRO A 34 -30.45 -24.22 12.12
C PRO A 34 -29.62 -23.11 11.46
N ASP A 35 -28.30 -23.27 11.44
CA ASP A 35 -27.39 -22.25 10.89
C ASP A 35 -27.59 -21.97 9.39
N GLU A 36 -27.99 -22.97 8.59
CA GLU A 36 -28.35 -22.75 7.19
C GLU A 36 -29.57 -21.84 7.03
N THR A 37 -30.55 -21.97 7.93
CA THR A 37 -31.75 -21.12 7.95
C THR A 37 -31.38 -19.71 8.36
N LYS A 38 -30.57 -19.55 9.42
CA LYS A 38 -30.03 -18.26 9.85
C LYS A 38 -29.25 -17.57 8.73
N LEU A 39 -28.44 -18.34 7.99
CA LEU A 39 -27.68 -17.84 6.84
C LEU A 39 -28.58 -17.29 5.75
N LYS A 40 -29.60 -18.04 5.33
CA LYS A 40 -30.57 -17.56 4.32
C LYS A 40 -31.31 -16.31 4.77
N MET A 41 -31.75 -16.27 6.04
CA MET A 41 -32.39 -15.10 6.62
C MET A 41 -31.47 -13.87 6.57
N MET A 42 -30.20 -14.03 6.95
CA MET A 42 -29.26 -12.91 6.94
C MET A 42 -28.81 -12.48 5.55
N GLN A 43 -28.76 -13.40 4.59
CA GLN A 43 -28.53 -13.07 3.17
C GLN A 43 -29.64 -12.14 2.68
N GLU A 44 -30.89 -12.42 3.01
CA GLU A 44 -32.03 -11.56 2.63
C GLU A 44 -31.90 -10.15 3.23
N VAL A 45 -31.51 -10.03 4.51
CA VAL A 45 -31.26 -8.72 5.14
C VAL A 45 -30.12 -7.99 4.45
N SER A 46 -29.03 -8.69 4.11
CA SER A 46 -27.84 -8.11 3.47
C SER A 46 -28.13 -7.59 2.05
N GLU A 47 -28.86 -8.36 1.25
CA GLU A 47 -29.24 -7.99 -0.13
C GLU A 47 -30.14 -6.75 -0.12
N ASN A 48 -31.05 -6.66 0.85
CA ASN A 48 -32.01 -5.58 0.95
C ASN A 48 -31.59 -4.48 1.95
N PHE A 49 -30.31 -4.44 2.35
CA PHE A 49 -29.85 -3.56 3.42
C PHE A 49 -30.02 -2.06 3.08
N GLU A 50 -29.98 -1.69 1.80
CA GLU A 50 -30.23 -0.31 1.36
C GLU A 50 -31.63 0.19 1.73
N ASN A 51 -32.64 -0.69 1.68
CA ASN A 51 -34.01 -0.38 2.10
C ASN A 51 -34.10 -0.11 3.61
N VAL A 52 -33.20 -0.71 4.40
CA VAL A 52 -33.09 -0.45 5.85
C VAL A 52 -32.46 0.92 6.08
N THR A 53 -31.37 1.24 5.37
CA THR A 53 -30.64 2.50 5.56
C THR A 53 -31.43 3.74 5.16
N SER A 54 -32.38 3.59 4.23
CA SER A 54 -33.27 4.68 3.78
C SER A 54 -34.55 4.80 4.62
N SER A 55 -34.80 3.87 5.55
CA SER A 55 -36.00 3.88 6.38
C SER A 55 -35.92 4.93 7.49
N PRO A 56 -37.03 5.62 7.82
CA PRO A 56 -37.08 6.50 8.99
C PRO A 56 -36.88 5.75 10.33
N GLN A 57 -37.05 4.42 10.35
CA GLN A 57 -36.85 3.58 11.53
C GLN A 57 -35.41 3.10 11.71
N TYR A 58 -34.49 3.52 10.85
CA TYR A 58 -33.10 3.07 10.83
C TYR A 58 -32.39 3.18 12.19
N SER A 59 -32.55 4.30 12.91
CA SER A 59 -31.92 4.48 14.24
C SER A 59 -32.38 3.41 15.23
N THR A 60 -33.69 3.20 15.34
CA THR A 60 -34.27 2.18 16.23
C THR A 60 -33.88 0.78 15.77
N PHE A 61 -33.78 0.56 14.47
CA PHE A 61 -33.29 -0.72 13.93
C PHE A 61 -31.87 -1.00 14.40
N LEU A 62 -30.95 -0.04 14.30
CA LEU A 62 -29.56 -0.18 14.78
C LEU A 62 -29.46 -0.52 16.27
N GLU A 63 -30.24 0.16 17.11
CA GLU A 63 -30.30 -0.11 18.56
C GLU A 63 -30.65 -1.56 18.87
N HIS A 64 -31.47 -2.18 18.02
CA HIS A 64 -31.83 -3.58 18.17
C HIS A 64 -30.76 -4.48 17.57
N ILE A 65 -30.35 -4.27 16.31
CA ILE A 65 -29.54 -5.25 15.59
C ILE A 65 -28.09 -5.34 16.06
N ILE A 66 -27.46 -4.21 16.40
CA ILE A 66 -26.03 -4.19 16.73
C ILE A 66 -25.74 -5.06 17.96
N PRO A 67 -26.46 -4.94 19.10
CA PRO A 67 -26.26 -5.84 20.22
C PRO A 67 -26.39 -7.32 19.85
N ARG A 68 -27.36 -7.70 19.02
CA ARG A 68 -27.57 -9.12 18.65
C ARG A 68 -26.48 -9.64 17.72
N PHE A 69 -26.02 -8.82 16.77
CA PHE A 69 -24.86 -9.15 15.95
C PHE A 69 -23.61 -9.36 16.81
N LEU A 70 -23.36 -8.45 17.76
CA LEU A 70 -22.21 -8.57 18.65
C LEU A 70 -22.34 -9.82 19.54
N THR A 71 -23.49 -10.07 20.17
CA THR A 71 -23.73 -11.29 20.97
C THR A 71 -23.51 -12.56 20.16
N PHE A 72 -24.11 -12.68 18.96
CA PHE A 72 -23.92 -13.83 18.08
C PHE A 72 -22.43 -14.06 17.75
N LEU A 73 -21.71 -12.99 17.39
CA LEU A 73 -20.29 -13.10 17.08
C LEU A 73 -19.46 -13.42 18.33
N GLN A 74 -19.80 -12.88 19.50
CA GLN A 74 -19.01 -13.04 20.72
C GLN A 74 -19.18 -14.40 21.38
N ASP A 75 -20.40 -14.95 21.36
CA ASP A 75 -20.76 -16.20 22.04
C ASP A 75 -20.62 -17.42 21.12
N GLY A 76 -20.67 -17.22 19.79
CA GLY A 76 -20.50 -18.28 18.81
C GLY A 76 -19.06 -18.78 18.69
N GLU A 77 -18.90 -20.07 18.38
CA GLU A 77 -17.60 -20.70 18.14
C GLU A 77 -16.95 -20.18 16.85
N VAL A 78 -15.65 -19.91 16.91
CA VAL A 78 -14.85 -19.54 15.73
C VAL A 78 -14.73 -20.73 14.78
N GLN A 79 -14.94 -20.50 13.49
CA GLN A 79 -14.89 -21.53 12.47
C GLN A 79 -13.79 -21.24 11.45
N PHE A 80 -13.16 -22.32 10.96
CA PHE A 80 -12.04 -22.25 10.03
C PHE A 80 -12.29 -23.08 8.76
N LEU A 81 -13.48 -23.67 8.61
CA LEU A 81 -13.88 -24.38 7.41
C LEU A 81 -14.85 -23.51 6.61
N GLN A 82 -14.49 -23.22 5.37
CA GLN A 82 -15.23 -22.28 4.52
C GLN A 82 -16.64 -22.79 4.18
N GLU A 83 -16.81 -24.11 4.07
CA GLU A 83 -18.08 -24.75 3.76
C GLU A 83 -19.08 -24.74 4.91
N LYS A 84 -18.66 -24.48 6.16
CA LYS A 84 -19.56 -24.48 7.30
C LYS A 84 -20.51 -23.27 7.25
N PRO A 85 -21.84 -23.46 7.34
CA PRO A 85 -22.80 -22.36 7.34
C PRO A 85 -22.54 -21.32 8.43
N THR A 86 -22.09 -21.76 9.62
CA THR A 86 -21.73 -20.89 10.73
C THR A 86 -20.58 -19.93 10.36
N GLN A 87 -19.55 -20.39 9.62
CA GLN A 87 -18.47 -19.52 9.16
C GLN A 87 -18.97 -18.46 8.17
N GLN A 88 -19.78 -18.88 7.21
CA GLN A 88 -20.38 -17.98 6.22
C GLN A 88 -21.28 -16.94 6.90
N LEU A 89 -22.02 -17.35 7.94
CA LEU A 89 -22.86 -16.47 8.73
C LEU A 89 -22.05 -15.45 9.53
N ARG A 90 -20.96 -15.87 10.21
CA ARG A 90 -20.05 -14.96 10.93
C ARG A 90 -19.47 -13.91 9.99
N LYS A 91 -18.95 -14.34 8.84
CA LYS A 91 -18.41 -13.46 7.80
C LYS A 91 -19.48 -12.47 7.31
N LEU A 92 -20.67 -12.95 6.97
CA LEU A 92 -21.78 -12.12 6.50
C LEU A 92 -22.21 -11.07 7.53
N VAL A 93 -22.29 -11.42 8.81
CA VAL A 93 -22.63 -10.45 9.87
C VAL A 93 -21.55 -9.35 9.96
N LEU A 94 -20.27 -9.70 9.88
CA LEU A 94 -19.17 -8.71 9.83
C LEU A 94 -19.26 -7.82 8.58
N GLU A 95 -19.58 -8.38 7.42
CA GLU A 95 -19.78 -7.62 6.19
C GLU A 95 -20.98 -6.66 6.29
N ILE A 96 -22.09 -7.09 6.90
CA ILE A 96 -23.24 -6.21 7.18
C ILE A 96 -22.81 -5.07 8.11
N ILE A 97 -22.09 -5.35 9.21
CA ILE A 97 -21.57 -4.32 10.13
C ILE A 97 -20.70 -3.31 9.36
N HIS A 98 -19.81 -3.78 8.48
CA HIS A 98 -18.96 -2.93 7.67
C HIS A 98 -19.75 -2.07 6.66
N ARG A 99 -20.91 -2.53 6.20
CA ARG A 99 -21.80 -1.80 5.28
C ARG A 99 -22.68 -0.75 5.98
N ILE A 100 -22.75 -0.74 7.31
CA ILE A 100 -23.56 0.24 8.06
C ILE A 100 -23.01 1.66 7.83
N PRO A 101 -23.83 2.61 7.34
CA PRO A 101 -23.40 4.00 7.19
C PRO A 101 -22.85 4.60 8.48
N THR A 102 -21.65 5.19 8.42
CA THR A 102 -20.98 5.82 9.55
C THR A 102 -21.53 7.21 9.86
N ASN A 103 -22.77 7.25 10.33
CA ASN A 103 -23.50 8.45 10.73
C ASN A 103 -23.63 8.57 12.27
N GLU A 104 -24.31 9.61 12.74
CA GLU A 104 -24.51 9.86 14.18
C GLU A 104 -25.28 8.74 14.90
N HIS A 105 -26.18 8.03 14.19
CA HIS A 105 -26.89 6.89 14.77
C HIS A 105 -25.95 5.72 15.07
N LEU A 106 -24.95 5.47 14.21
CA LEU A 106 -23.94 4.43 14.47
C LEU A 106 -22.95 4.84 15.57
N ARG A 107 -22.69 6.15 15.73
CA ARG A 107 -21.70 6.68 16.69
C ARG A 107 -21.91 6.16 18.12
N THR A 108 -23.16 6.05 18.56
CA THR A 108 -23.52 5.57 19.90
C THR A 108 -23.08 4.11 20.15
N HIS A 109 -22.95 3.32 19.08
CA HIS A 109 -22.57 1.91 19.13
C HIS A 109 -21.10 1.67 18.80
N ALA A 110 -20.40 2.66 18.24
CA ALA A 110 -19.04 2.52 17.72
C ALA A 110 -18.05 1.96 18.75
N LYS A 111 -18.15 2.37 20.02
CA LYS A 111 -17.29 1.86 21.11
C LYS A 111 -17.43 0.35 21.29
N ASN A 112 -18.66 -0.16 21.31
CA ASN A 112 -18.92 -1.60 21.51
C ASN A 112 -18.46 -2.41 20.30
N ILE A 113 -18.69 -1.87 19.09
CA ILE A 113 -18.21 -2.51 17.85
C ILE A 113 -16.68 -2.60 17.88
N LEU A 114 -15.98 -1.48 18.13
CA LEU A 114 -14.52 -1.45 18.16
C LEU A 114 -13.92 -2.42 19.19
N SER A 115 -14.52 -2.51 20.39
CA SER A 115 -14.10 -3.44 21.43
C SER A 115 -14.09 -4.89 20.95
N VAL A 116 -15.18 -5.31 20.27
CA VAL A 116 -15.29 -6.66 19.70
C VAL A 116 -14.33 -6.85 18.53
N MET A 117 -14.21 -5.87 17.63
CA MET A 117 -13.31 -5.97 16.47
C MET A 117 -11.85 -6.12 16.89
N PHE A 118 -11.38 -5.40 17.91
CA PHE A 118 -10.02 -5.55 18.42
C PHE A 118 -9.76 -6.94 18.99
N ARG A 119 -10.72 -7.48 19.77
CA ARG A 119 -10.63 -8.85 20.32
C ARG A 119 -10.53 -9.90 19.21
N PHE A 120 -11.26 -9.72 18.12
CA PHE A 120 -11.31 -10.67 17.02
C PHE A 120 -10.01 -10.80 16.22
N LEU A 121 -9.13 -9.81 16.25
CA LEU A 121 -7.85 -9.88 15.55
C LEU A 121 -6.98 -11.06 16.03
N GLU A 122 -7.16 -11.52 17.27
CA GLU A 122 -6.37 -12.59 17.87
C GLU A 122 -6.92 -14.00 17.63
N ILE A 123 -8.25 -14.12 17.51
CA ILE A 123 -8.95 -15.41 17.58
C ILE A 123 -9.64 -15.82 16.28
N GLU A 124 -10.02 -14.88 15.41
CA GLU A 124 -10.78 -15.16 14.20
C GLU A 124 -9.95 -15.73 13.05
N SER A 125 -10.65 -16.25 12.04
CA SER A 125 -10.08 -16.67 10.76
C SER A 125 -9.62 -15.49 9.90
N GLU A 126 -8.70 -15.73 8.95
CA GLU A 126 -8.14 -14.71 8.06
C GLU A 126 -9.22 -13.82 7.41
N GLU A 127 -10.25 -14.40 6.81
CA GLU A 127 -11.29 -13.64 6.13
C GLU A 127 -12.03 -12.68 7.07
N ASN A 128 -12.37 -13.16 8.26
CA ASN A 128 -13.11 -12.38 9.26
C ASN A 128 -12.23 -11.26 9.84
N VAL A 129 -10.95 -11.54 10.12
CA VAL A 129 -9.99 -10.54 10.59
C VAL A 129 -9.81 -9.43 9.57
N LEU A 130 -9.70 -9.74 8.27
CA LEU A 130 -9.56 -8.72 7.23
C LEU A 130 -10.77 -7.76 7.19
N ILE A 131 -11.99 -8.24 7.47
CA ILE A 131 -13.16 -7.37 7.59
C ILE A 131 -13.11 -6.55 8.88
N CYS A 132 -12.71 -7.15 10.01
CA CYS A 132 -12.53 -6.46 11.28
C CYS A 132 -11.55 -5.29 11.15
N LEU A 133 -10.41 -5.48 10.46
CA LEU A 133 -9.44 -4.42 10.19
C LEU A 133 -10.06 -3.25 9.41
N ARG A 134 -10.90 -3.52 8.40
CA ARG A 134 -11.61 -2.48 7.64
C ARG A 134 -12.60 -1.69 8.50
N ILE A 135 -13.37 -2.39 9.33
CA ILE A 135 -14.31 -1.77 10.29
C ILE A 135 -13.53 -0.85 11.24
N ILE A 136 -12.42 -1.33 11.82
CA ILE A 136 -11.56 -0.55 12.71
C ILE A 136 -11.08 0.73 12.01
N ILE A 137 -10.56 0.62 10.78
CA ILE A 137 -10.07 1.75 10.00
C ILE A 137 -11.18 2.79 9.80
N GLU A 138 -12.35 2.37 9.35
CA GLU A 138 -13.41 3.29 8.96
C GLU A 138 -14.02 4.00 10.18
N LEU A 139 -14.29 3.27 11.26
CA LEU A 139 -14.79 3.87 12.50
C LEU A 139 -13.80 4.85 13.13
N HIS A 140 -12.49 4.57 13.09
CA HIS A 140 -11.47 5.48 13.61
C HIS A 140 -11.30 6.72 12.72
N LYS A 141 -11.37 6.58 11.40
CA LYS A 141 -11.32 7.70 10.46
C LYS A 141 -12.49 8.65 10.65
N GLN A 142 -13.70 8.12 10.77
CA GLN A 142 -14.92 8.90 10.83
C GLN A 142 -15.17 9.50 12.22
N PHE A 143 -15.07 8.68 13.27
CA PHE A 143 -15.49 9.11 14.61
C PHE A 143 -14.35 9.65 15.46
N ARG A 144 -13.08 9.33 15.12
CA ARG A 144 -11.87 9.75 15.86
C ARG A 144 -12.03 9.56 17.38
N PRO A 145 -12.29 8.33 17.85
CA PRO A 145 -12.55 8.07 19.26
C PRO A 145 -11.35 8.48 20.12
N LEU A 146 -11.59 8.80 21.39
CA LEU A 146 -10.53 9.05 22.36
C LEU A 146 -9.66 7.80 22.54
N ILE A 147 -8.41 8.00 22.95
CA ILE A 147 -7.50 6.89 23.22
C ILE A 147 -8.06 5.99 24.34
N SER A 148 -7.90 4.68 24.18
CA SER A 148 -8.38 3.65 25.08
C SER A 148 -7.28 2.60 25.33
N GLN A 149 -7.45 1.78 26.37
CA GLN A 149 -6.54 0.67 26.66
C GLN A 149 -6.50 -0.37 25.52
N GLU A 150 -7.61 -0.53 24.78
CA GLU A 150 -7.69 -1.45 23.64
C GLU A 150 -6.72 -1.08 22.52
N ILE A 151 -6.45 0.22 22.31
CA ILE A 151 -5.46 0.68 21.33
C ILE A 151 -4.05 0.28 21.77
N HIS A 152 -3.73 0.37 23.06
CA HIS A 152 -2.44 -0.09 23.57
C HIS A 152 -2.28 -1.61 23.42
N HIS A 153 -3.31 -2.38 23.79
CA HIS A 153 -3.31 -3.84 23.58
C HIS A 153 -3.15 -4.21 22.10
N PHE A 154 -3.84 -3.50 21.20
CA PHE A 154 -3.67 -3.67 19.76
C PHE A 154 -2.22 -3.45 19.32
N LEU A 155 -1.58 -2.35 19.75
CA LEU A 155 -0.18 -2.08 19.38
C LEU A 155 0.77 -3.17 19.93
N ASP A 156 0.54 -3.66 21.14
CA ASP A 156 1.30 -4.77 21.72
C ASP A 156 1.09 -6.08 20.96
N PHE A 157 -0.14 -6.37 20.54
CA PHE A 157 -0.47 -7.49 19.67
C PHE A 157 0.26 -7.41 18.33
N VAL A 158 0.26 -6.26 17.66
CA VAL A 158 1.01 -6.10 16.39
C VAL A 158 2.51 -6.28 16.60
N LYS A 159 3.08 -5.74 17.69
CA LYS A 159 4.49 -5.98 18.04
C LYS A 159 4.75 -7.48 18.22
N GLN A 160 3.84 -8.21 18.86
CA GLN A 160 3.98 -9.66 19.05
C GLN A 160 3.95 -10.43 17.72
N ILE A 161 3.08 -10.06 16.77
CA ILE A 161 3.10 -10.67 15.43
C ILE A 161 4.46 -10.49 14.76
N TYR A 162 5.02 -9.27 14.78
CA TYR A 162 6.35 -9.04 14.20
C TYR A 162 7.48 -9.82 14.89
N LYS A 163 7.40 -10.03 16.22
CA LYS A 163 8.36 -10.84 16.96
C LYS A 163 8.28 -12.32 16.62
N GLU A 164 7.08 -12.83 16.36
CA GLU A 164 6.86 -14.25 16.04
C GLU A 164 7.02 -14.56 14.54
N LEU A 165 7.01 -13.54 13.67
CA LEU A 165 7.15 -13.69 12.22
C LEU A 165 8.34 -14.56 11.78
N PRO A 166 9.56 -14.47 12.35
CA PRO A 166 10.65 -15.37 11.97
C PRO A 166 10.30 -16.85 12.14
N LYS A 167 9.54 -17.22 13.18
CA LYS A 167 9.08 -18.59 13.41
C LYS A 167 8.02 -18.99 12.38
N VAL A 168 7.11 -18.08 12.05
CA VAL A 168 6.09 -18.29 11.01
C VAL A 168 6.74 -18.52 9.65
N VAL A 169 7.73 -17.70 9.25
CA VAL A 169 8.50 -17.86 8.01
C VAL A 169 9.24 -19.21 8.00
N THR A 170 9.87 -19.57 9.12
CA THR A 170 10.54 -20.87 9.25
C THR A 170 9.55 -22.02 9.06
N ARG A 171 8.37 -21.95 9.66
CA ARG A 171 7.33 -22.99 9.56
C ARG A 171 6.78 -23.13 8.13
N TYR A 172 6.56 -22.02 7.44
CA TYR A 172 5.91 -22.06 6.12
C TYR A 172 6.87 -22.33 4.97
N PHE A 173 8.12 -21.86 5.06
CA PHE A 173 9.05 -21.95 3.94
C PHE A 173 10.27 -22.83 4.22
N GLU A 174 10.90 -22.69 5.37
CA GLU A 174 12.15 -23.43 5.66
C GLU A 174 11.87 -24.88 6.07
N ASN A 175 10.84 -25.11 6.89
CA ASN A 175 10.43 -26.41 7.41
C ASN A 175 8.92 -26.66 7.18
N PRO A 176 8.46 -26.69 5.91
CA PRO A 176 7.05 -26.89 5.60
C PRO A 176 6.58 -28.27 6.07
N GLN A 177 5.48 -28.29 6.83
CA GLN A 177 4.87 -29.53 7.32
C GLN A 177 4.11 -30.25 6.19
N VAL A 178 4.27 -31.57 6.10
CA VAL A 178 3.48 -32.40 5.17
C VAL A 178 2.10 -32.60 5.76
N ILE A 179 1.06 -32.27 5.00
CA ILE A 179 -0.33 -32.58 5.37
C ILE A 179 -0.57 -34.06 5.09
N ALA A 180 -0.97 -34.82 6.12
CA ALA A 180 -1.25 -36.25 5.97
C ALA A 180 -2.45 -36.47 5.03
N GLU A 181 -2.37 -37.48 4.16
CA GLU A 181 -3.45 -37.82 3.24
C GLU A 181 -4.74 -38.16 3.99
N ASN A 182 -5.89 -37.75 3.42
CA ASN A 182 -7.22 -37.94 4.03
C ASN A 182 -7.38 -37.34 5.44
N THR A 183 -6.64 -36.28 5.78
CA THR A 183 -6.82 -35.54 7.03
C THR A 183 -7.12 -34.07 6.79
N VAL A 184 -7.90 -33.45 7.69
CA VAL A 184 -8.12 -32.01 7.71
C VAL A 184 -7.04 -31.37 8.60
N PRO A 185 -6.13 -30.55 8.07
CA PRO A 185 -5.08 -29.92 8.86
C PRO A 185 -5.65 -28.88 9.83
N SER A 186 -4.96 -28.66 10.95
CA SER A 186 -5.31 -27.59 11.89
C SER A 186 -5.17 -26.21 11.24
N PRO A 187 -5.99 -25.20 11.61
CA PRO A 187 -5.89 -23.85 11.06
C PRO A 187 -4.54 -23.17 11.32
N GLU A 188 -3.79 -23.58 12.36
CA GLU A 188 -2.44 -23.07 12.59
C GLU A 188 -1.40 -23.66 11.64
N MET A 189 -1.66 -24.81 11.00
CA MET A 189 -0.72 -25.47 10.08
C MET A 189 -0.67 -24.80 8.72
N VAL A 190 -1.76 -24.18 8.28
CA VAL A 190 -1.88 -23.56 6.97
C VAL A 190 -1.57 -22.08 7.05
N GLY A 191 -0.76 -21.57 6.11
CA GLY A 191 -0.44 -20.14 6.01
C GLY A 191 -1.36 -19.36 5.06
N MET A 192 -2.22 -20.06 4.33
CA MET A 192 -3.18 -19.53 3.38
C MET A 192 -4.37 -20.49 3.24
N ILE A 193 -5.43 -20.02 2.60
CA ILE A 193 -6.62 -20.85 2.32
C ILE A 193 -6.17 -22.09 1.52
N THR A 194 -6.45 -23.27 2.06
CA THR A 194 -5.96 -24.55 1.54
C THR A 194 -7.12 -25.53 1.41
N SER A 195 -7.32 -26.09 0.21
CA SER A 195 -8.31 -27.12 -0.03
C SER A 195 -7.69 -28.52 0.00
N VAL A 196 -8.32 -29.45 0.71
CA VAL A 196 -7.90 -30.86 0.82
C VAL A 196 -9.06 -31.78 0.47
N LEU A 197 -8.75 -32.93 -0.13
CA LEU A 197 -9.71 -33.99 -0.41
C LEU A 197 -9.63 -35.06 0.67
N VAL A 198 -10.78 -35.41 1.26
CA VAL A 198 -10.89 -36.42 2.32
C VAL A 198 -11.91 -37.48 1.92
N LYS A 199 -11.51 -38.75 1.90
CA LYS A 199 -12.42 -39.88 1.72
C LYS A 199 -13.26 -40.11 2.98
N THR A 200 -14.57 -40.28 2.82
CA THR A 200 -15.50 -40.60 3.93
C THR A 200 -15.24 -41.98 4.54
N ALA A 201 -14.79 -42.95 3.74
CA ALA A 201 -14.38 -44.29 4.13
C ALA A 201 -13.03 -44.62 3.48
N PRO A 202 -11.88 -44.30 4.11
CA PRO A 202 -10.56 -44.43 3.49
C PRO A 202 -10.18 -45.86 3.07
N GLU A 203 -10.81 -46.88 3.68
CA GLU A 203 -10.58 -48.30 3.35
C GLU A 203 -11.29 -48.78 2.06
N ARG A 204 -12.23 -48.00 1.50
CA ARG A 204 -12.95 -48.37 0.27
C ARG A 204 -12.42 -47.58 -0.93
N GLU A 205 -12.09 -48.28 -2.03
CA GLU A 205 -11.63 -47.64 -3.26
C GLU A 205 -12.71 -46.72 -3.88
N ASP A 206 -13.98 -47.14 -3.82
CA ASP A 206 -15.15 -46.38 -4.32
C ASP A 206 -15.72 -45.37 -3.30
N SER A 207 -14.95 -44.98 -2.27
CA SER A 207 -15.44 -44.04 -1.26
C SER A 207 -15.66 -42.64 -1.83
N GLU A 208 -16.79 -42.03 -1.45
CA GLU A 208 -17.06 -40.62 -1.73
C GLU A 208 -15.95 -39.73 -1.14
N THR A 209 -15.39 -38.85 -1.96
CA THR A 209 -14.41 -37.83 -1.55
C THR A 209 -15.09 -36.50 -1.32
N ARG A 210 -14.85 -35.87 -0.17
CA ARG A 210 -15.31 -34.52 0.15
C ARG A 210 -14.14 -33.55 0.13
N THR A 211 -14.37 -32.38 -0.46
CA THR A 211 -13.41 -31.27 -0.43
C THR A 211 -13.66 -30.43 0.82
N HIS A 212 -12.62 -30.20 1.60
CA HIS A 212 -12.62 -29.31 2.75
C HIS A 212 -11.70 -28.12 2.48
N THR A 213 -12.17 -26.90 2.72
CA THR A 213 -11.35 -25.69 2.51
C THR A 213 -11.08 -25.01 3.84
N ILE A 214 -9.82 -25.07 4.27
CA ILE A 214 -9.35 -24.57 5.56
C ILE A 214 -8.89 -23.13 5.38
N ILE A 215 -9.40 -22.24 6.23
CA ILE A 215 -9.01 -20.85 6.35
C ILE A 215 -8.01 -20.74 7.51
N PRO A 216 -6.84 -20.12 7.31
CA PRO A 216 -5.85 -19.96 8.38
C PRO A 216 -6.37 -19.06 9.50
N ARG A 217 -5.77 -19.21 10.68
CA ARG A 217 -5.97 -18.24 11.78
C ARG A 217 -5.42 -16.87 11.36
N GLY A 218 -6.18 -15.80 11.59
CA GLY A 218 -5.82 -14.47 11.13
C GLY A 218 -4.48 -13.95 11.69
N SER A 219 -4.15 -14.27 12.94
CA SER A 219 -2.87 -13.90 13.56
C SER A 219 -1.64 -14.57 12.95
N LEU A 220 -1.83 -15.61 12.14
CA LEU A 220 -0.78 -16.33 11.41
C LEU A 220 -0.79 -16.05 9.90
N SER A 221 -1.70 -15.19 9.43
CA SER A 221 -1.86 -14.82 8.03
C SER A 221 -0.92 -13.69 7.62
N LEU A 222 -0.18 -13.92 6.53
CA LEU A 222 0.69 -12.90 5.95
C LEU A 222 -0.10 -11.77 5.27
N LYS A 223 -1.34 -12.05 4.81
CA LYS A 223 -2.25 -11.02 4.29
C LYS A 223 -2.73 -10.08 5.39
N VAL A 224 -3.10 -10.63 6.55
CA VAL A 224 -3.46 -9.83 7.73
C VAL A 224 -2.26 -8.97 8.13
N LEU A 225 -1.06 -9.54 8.22
CA LEU A 225 0.16 -8.80 8.54
C LEU A 225 0.39 -7.61 7.59
N ALA A 226 0.10 -7.76 6.29
CA ALA A 226 0.25 -6.69 5.30
C ALA A 226 -0.70 -5.50 5.55
N GLU A 227 -1.83 -5.71 6.21
CA GLU A 227 -2.85 -4.69 6.53
C GLU A 227 -2.65 -4.04 7.91
N LEU A 228 -1.86 -4.61 8.81
CA LEU A 228 -1.61 -4.00 10.13
C LEU A 228 -0.89 -2.64 10.10
N PRO A 229 0.12 -2.39 9.23
CA PRO A 229 0.88 -1.15 9.28
C PRO A 229 0.04 0.11 9.01
N ILE A 230 -0.97 0.04 8.14
CA ILE A 230 -1.82 1.21 7.86
C ILE A 230 -2.64 1.62 9.10
N ILE A 231 -3.01 0.65 9.93
CA ILE A 231 -3.76 0.90 11.16
C ILE A 231 -2.84 1.50 12.22
N VAL A 232 -1.61 0.99 12.36
CA VAL A 232 -0.61 1.61 13.27
C VAL A 232 -0.35 3.06 12.87
N VAL A 233 -0.24 3.35 11.58
CA VAL A 233 -0.13 4.72 11.05
C VAL A 233 -1.37 5.55 11.41
N LEU A 234 -2.57 5.02 11.23
CA LEU A 234 -3.83 5.70 11.59
C LEU A 234 -3.87 6.02 13.10
N MET A 235 -3.53 5.05 13.96
CA MET A 235 -3.47 5.27 15.41
C MET A 235 -2.47 6.38 15.76
N TYR A 236 -1.30 6.38 15.12
CA TYR A 236 -0.31 7.44 15.32
C TYR A 236 -0.80 8.82 14.87
N GLN A 237 -1.49 8.90 13.74
CA GLN A 237 -2.07 10.15 13.24
C GLN A 237 -3.10 10.73 14.22
N LEU A 238 -3.90 9.88 14.85
CA LEU A 238 -4.96 10.28 15.79
C LEU A 238 -4.41 10.64 17.18
N TYR A 239 -3.47 9.85 17.72
CA TYR A 239 -3.07 9.95 19.12
C TYR A 239 -1.66 10.53 19.36
N LYS A 240 -0.84 10.60 18.31
CA LYS A 240 0.48 11.24 18.27
C LYS A 240 1.34 10.95 19.51
N LEU A 241 1.54 11.96 20.38
CA LEU A 241 2.41 11.91 21.55
C LEU A 241 2.03 10.79 22.52
N SER A 242 0.75 10.47 22.63
CA SER A 242 0.26 9.44 23.56
C SER A 242 0.80 8.04 23.26
N ILE A 243 1.17 7.78 22.01
CA ILE A 243 1.70 6.48 21.56
C ILE A 243 3.09 6.60 20.92
N HIS A 244 3.73 7.77 21.01
CA HIS A 244 5.01 8.04 20.33
C HIS A 244 6.10 7.05 20.75
N ASN A 245 6.26 6.84 22.06
CA ASN A 245 7.24 5.88 22.57
C ASN A 245 6.91 4.44 22.15
N VAL A 246 5.62 4.07 22.15
CA VAL A 246 5.19 2.73 21.73
C VAL A 246 5.46 2.48 20.24
N VAL A 247 5.26 3.50 19.39
CA VAL A 247 5.52 3.40 17.96
C VAL A 247 7.03 3.36 17.66
N SER A 248 7.86 4.00 18.49
CA SER A 248 9.32 3.92 18.41
C SER A 248 9.82 2.46 18.48
N ASP A 249 9.19 1.63 19.33
CA ASP A 249 9.54 0.21 19.50
C ASP A 249 9.32 -0.64 18.23
N PHE A 250 8.54 -0.15 17.26
CA PHE A 250 8.38 -0.83 15.97
C PHE A 250 9.60 -0.70 15.08
N VAL A 251 10.45 0.31 15.25
CA VAL A 251 11.59 0.54 14.35
C VAL A 251 12.52 -0.68 14.29
N PRO A 252 13.00 -1.26 15.41
CA PRO A 252 13.81 -2.48 15.36
C PRO A 252 13.06 -3.69 14.78
N LEU A 253 11.76 -3.82 15.05
CA LEU A 253 10.92 -4.91 14.54
C LEU A 253 10.77 -4.82 13.02
N ILE A 254 10.58 -3.62 12.48
CA ILE A 254 10.54 -3.37 11.04
C ILE A 254 11.88 -3.77 10.41
N MET A 255 13.01 -3.34 10.99
CA MET A 255 14.34 -3.66 10.48
C MET A 255 14.59 -5.17 10.42
N ASN A 256 14.21 -5.89 11.48
CA ASN A 256 14.28 -7.35 11.49
C ASN A 256 13.39 -7.96 10.40
N THR A 257 12.16 -7.46 10.26
CA THR A 257 11.17 -7.96 9.28
C THR A 257 11.65 -7.81 7.84
N ILE A 258 12.12 -6.62 7.43
CA ILE A 258 12.60 -6.39 6.06
C ILE A 258 13.89 -7.16 5.73
N MET A 259 14.65 -7.54 6.77
CA MET A 259 15.86 -8.34 6.66
C MET A 259 15.59 -9.85 6.61
N LEU A 260 14.38 -10.32 6.95
CA LEU A 260 14.02 -11.73 6.83
C LEU A 260 14.04 -12.17 5.38
N GLN A 261 14.65 -13.31 5.10
CA GLN A 261 14.77 -13.88 3.76
C GLN A 261 14.45 -15.36 3.80
N VAL A 262 13.76 -15.84 2.76
CA VAL A 262 13.59 -17.28 2.52
C VAL A 262 14.82 -17.82 1.82
N SER A 263 15.38 -18.91 2.34
CA SER A 263 16.59 -19.53 1.82
C SER A 263 16.42 -19.96 0.35
N PRO A 264 17.48 -19.94 -0.46
CA PRO A 264 17.42 -20.45 -1.83
C PRO A 264 17.01 -21.93 -1.89
N GLN A 265 17.36 -22.71 -0.87
CA GLN A 265 17.00 -24.13 -0.74
C GLN A 265 15.49 -24.29 -0.52
N ALA A 266 14.91 -23.53 0.41
CA ALA A 266 13.47 -23.51 0.65
C ALA A 266 12.68 -23.12 -0.60
N ARG A 267 13.18 -22.17 -1.40
CA ARG A 267 12.55 -21.76 -2.68
C ARG A 267 12.54 -22.85 -3.76
N GLN A 268 13.43 -23.83 -3.67
CA GLN A 268 13.50 -24.97 -4.58
C GLN A 268 12.75 -26.20 -4.05
N HIS A 269 12.26 -26.15 -2.81
CA HIS A 269 11.58 -27.26 -2.18
C HIS A 269 10.24 -27.56 -2.87
N LYS A 270 9.85 -28.85 -2.94
CA LYS A 270 8.62 -29.29 -3.62
C LYS A 270 7.35 -28.67 -3.03
N LEU A 271 7.34 -28.40 -1.72
CA LEU A 271 6.22 -27.78 -1.01
C LEU A 271 6.28 -26.25 -1.02
N PHE A 272 7.21 -25.63 -1.75
CA PHE A 272 7.31 -24.18 -1.82
C PHE A 272 6.06 -23.59 -2.46
N ASN A 273 5.36 -22.75 -1.71
CA ASN A 273 4.17 -22.08 -2.19
C ASN A 273 4.49 -20.65 -2.66
N LYS A 274 4.39 -20.43 -3.98
CA LYS A 274 4.68 -19.14 -4.62
C LYS A 274 3.70 -18.03 -4.22
N GLU A 275 2.43 -18.36 -4.02
CA GLU A 275 1.40 -17.40 -3.62
C GLU A 275 1.63 -16.93 -2.20
N LEU A 276 1.89 -17.86 -1.27
CA LEU A 276 2.24 -17.52 0.10
C LEU A 276 3.53 -16.69 0.19
N TYR A 277 4.51 -16.99 -0.66
CA TYR A 277 5.73 -16.18 -0.78
C TYR A 277 5.44 -14.77 -1.30
N ALA A 278 4.53 -14.60 -2.26
CA ALA A 278 4.10 -13.29 -2.71
C ALA A 278 3.43 -12.49 -1.58
N ASP A 279 2.57 -13.13 -0.77
CA ASP A 279 1.97 -12.52 0.42
C ASP A 279 3.04 -12.11 1.45
N PHE A 280 4.08 -12.93 1.65
CA PHE A 280 5.22 -12.59 2.50
C PHE A 280 5.94 -11.32 2.03
N ILE A 281 6.27 -11.25 0.74
CA ILE A 281 6.92 -10.07 0.15
C ILE A 281 6.01 -8.84 0.23
N ALA A 282 4.70 -9.00 -0.01
CA ALA A 282 3.73 -7.92 0.15
C ALA A 282 3.74 -7.36 1.59
N ALA A 283 3.71 -8.24 2.59
CA ALA A 283 3.81 -7.86 4.00
C ALA A 283 5.09 -7.07 4.29
N GLN A 284 6.26 -7.55 3.84
CA GLN A 284 7.53 -6.83 4.04
C GLN A 284 7.53 -5.45 3.37
N ILE A 285 6.96 -5.32 2.16
CA ILE A 285 6.86 -4.04 1.46
C ILE A 285 5.92 -3.06 2.20
N LYS A 286 4.80 -3.55 2.75
CA LYS A 286 3.89 -2.74 3.57
C LYS A 286 4.55 -2.32 4.88
N THR A 287 5.33 -3.19 5.52
CA THR A 287 6.13 -2.86 6.71
C THR A 287 7.21 -1.82 6.39
N LEU A 288 7.90 -1.93 5.24
CA LEU A 288 8.85 -0.91 4.79
C LEU A 288 8.15 0.42 4.49
N SER A 289 6.96 0.39 3.90
CA SER A 289 6.14 1.57 3.65
C SER A 289 5.74 2.27 4.94
N PHE A 290 5.47 1.50 6.00
CA PHE A 290 5.27 2.04 7.34
C PHE A 290 6.52 2.73 7.89
N LEU A 291 7.70 2.12 7.78
CA LEU A 291 8.95 2.80 8.13
C LEU A 291 9.10 4.10 7.36
N ALA A 292 8.88 4.08 6.04
CA ALA A 292 8.99 5.25 5.18
C ALA A 292 8.04 6.39 5.58
N TYR A 293 6.89 6.08 6.17
CA TYR A 293 5.96 7.06 6.71
C TYR A 293 6.50 7.73 7.98
N ILE A 294 7.04 6.95 8.93
CA ILE A 294 7.52 7.47 10.23
C ILE A 294 9.00 7.90 10.23
N ILE A 295 9.72 7.72 9.12
CA ILE A 295 11.19 7.86 9.07
C ILE A 295 11.70 9.22 9.53
N ARG A 296 10.98 10.31 9.20
CA ARG A 296 11.36 11.67 9.61
C ARG A 296 11.12 11.94 11.09
N ILE A 297 10.21 11.18 11.70
CA ILE A 297 9.83 11.34 13.11
C ILE A 297 10.90 10.68 13.99
N TYR A 298 11.39 9.51 13.59
CA TYR A 298 12.36 8.72 14.34
C TYR A 298 13.74 8.69 13.65
N GLN A 299 14.14 9.79 13.01
CA GLN A 299 15.33 9.85 12.15
C GLN A 299 16.61 9.35 12.86
N ASP A 300 16.85 9.77 14.10
CA ASP A 300 18.02 9.35 14.88
C ASP A 300 18.02 7.85 15.19
N LEU A 301 16.86 7.30 15.53
CA LEU A 301 16.71 5.87 15.83
C LEU A 301 16.87 5.04 14.55
N VAL A 302 16.24 5.46 13.45
CA VAL A 302 16.40 4.80 12.14
C VAL A 302 17.85 4.88 11.67
N GLY A 303 18.54 5.99 11.93
CA GLY A 303 19.96 6.18 11.63
C GLY A 303 20.85 5.09 12.22
N LYS A 304 20.56 4.63 13.46
CA LYS A 304 21.28 3.53 14.13
C LYS A 304 21.13 2.18 13.40
N HIS A 305 20.05 1.99 12.64
CA HIS A 305 19.77 0.78 11.87
C HIS A 305 19.90 0.97 10.35
N SER A 306 20.49 2.08 9.91
CA SER A 306 20.53 2.47 8.49
C SER A 306 21.11 1.40 7.57
N GLN A 307 22.16 0.69 8.00
CA GLN A 307 22.76 -0.39 7.21
C GLN A 307 21.80 -1.58 7.00
N GLN A 308 21.03 -1.95 8.03
CA GLN A 308 19.99 -2.98 7.91
C GLN A 308 18.86 -2.52 6.99
N MET A 309 18.46 -1.25 7.10
CA MET A 309 17.44 -0.65 6.23
C MET A 309 17.83 -0.72 4.75
N VAL A 310 19.05 -0.26 4.42
CA VAL A 310 19.57 -0.27 3.05
C VAL A 310 19.62 -1.69 2.50
N LYS A 311 20.20 -2.62 3.27
CA LYS A 311 20.32 -4.03 2.87
C LYS A 311 18.94 -4.69 2.67
N GLY A 312 18.01 -4.51 3.61
CA GLY A 312 16.65 -5.05 3.53
C GLY A 312 15.91 -4.52 2.30
N MET A 313 15.99 -3.22 2.02
CA MET A 313 15.37 -2.61 0.83
C MET A 313 15.93 -3.20 -0.47
N LEU A 314 17.25 -3.38 -0.59
CA LEU A 314 17.88 -3.98 -1.78
C LEU A 314 17.50 -5.45 -1.94
N GLN A 315 17.41 -6.20 -0.84
CA GLN A 315 16.96 -7.58 -0.87
C GLN A 315 15.51 -7.68 -1.35
N LEU A 316 14.62 -6.80 -0.88
CA LEU A 316 13.23 -6.74 -1.35
C LEU A 316 13.14 -6.41 -2.84
N LEU A 317 13.95 -5.47 -3.34
CA LEU A 317 14.00 -5.16 -4.78
C LEU A 317 14.42 -6.39 -5.60
N SER A 318 15.46 -7.09 -5.14
CA SER A 318 16.02 -8.26 -5.82
C SER A 318 15.10 -9.49 -5.77
N ASN A 319 14.41 -9.70 -4.64
CA ASN A 319 13.61 -10.90 -4.38
C ASN A 319 12.11 -10.72 -4.65
N CYS A 320 11.67 -9.52 -5.07
CA CYS A 320 10.29 -9.26 -5.45
C CYS A 320 9.90 -10.13 -6.65
N PRO A 321 8.80 -10.93 -6.57
CA PRO A 321 8.36 -11.77 -7.68
C PRO A 321 8.11 -10.96 -8.96
N PRO A 322 8.52 -11.45 -10.14
CA PRO A 322 8.31 -10.73 -11.40
C PRO A 322 6.83 -10.63 -11.80
N GLU A 323 5.98 -11.55 -11.34
CA GLU A 323 4.54 -11.59 -11.62
C GLU A 323 3.76 -10.49 -10.87
N THR A 324 4.28 -10.01 -9.75
CA THR A 324 3.62 -9.02 -8.87
C THR A 324 4.10 -7.59 -9.14
N ALA A 325 3.83 -7.08 -10.34
CA ALA A 325 4.22 -5.71 -10.74
C ALA A 325 3.71 -4.62 -9.77
N HIS A 326 2.52 -4.81 -9.20
CA HIS A 326 1.92 -3.86 -8.25
C HIS A 326 2.73 -3.74 -6.95
N LEU A 327 3.27 -4.85 -6.42
CA LEU A 327 4.12 -4.84 -5.22
C LEU A 327 5.42 -4.06 -5.47
N ARG A 328 6.05 -4.29 -6.63
CA ARG A 328 7.26 -3.54 -7.01
C ARG A 328 7.00 -2.03 -7.08
N LYS A 329 5.80 -1.61 -7.49
CA LYS A 329 5.41 -0.19 -7.55
C LYS A 329 5.39 0.40 -6.15
N GLU A 330 4.74 -0.29 -5.22
CA GLU A 330 4.67 0.14 -3.82
C GLU A 330 6.06 0.21 -3.18
N LEU A 331 6.92 -0.78 -3.44
CA LEU A 331 8.31 -0.79 -2.97
C LEU A 331 9.10 0.43 -3.47
N LEU A 332 8.97 0.78 -4.75
CA LEU A 332 9.63 1.98 -5.30
C LEU A 332 9.07 3.28 -4.73
N ILE A 333 7.79 3.32 -4.35
CA ILE A 333 7.21 4.47 -3.64
C ILE A 333 7.83 4.59 -2.25
N ALA A 334 7.94 3.49 -1.50
CA ALA A 334 8.59 3.49 -0.18
C ALA A 334 10.06 3.90 -0.28
N ALA A 335 10.81 3.34 -1.24
CA ALA A 335 12.20 3.69 -1.52
C ALA A 335 12.35 5.20 -1.81
N LYS A 336 11.45 5.79 -2.60
CA LYS A 336 11.41 7.25 -2.85
C LYS A 336 11.43 8.03 -1.56
N HIS A 337 10.51 7.71 -0.66
CA HIS A 337 10.28 8.45 0.57
C HIS A 337 11.52 8.37 1.45
N ILE A 338 12.10 7.18 1.59
CA ILE A 338 13.35 6.96 2.33
C ILE A 338 14.50 7.77 1.73
N LEU A 339 14.70 7.72 0.42
CA LEU A 339 15.80 8.41 -0.28
C LEU A 339 15.64 9.94 -0.33
N THR A 340 14.46 10.46 0.03
CA THR A 340 14.25 11.90 0.23
C THR A 340 14.66 12.41 1.62
N THR A 341 15.16 11.54 2.50
CA THR A 341 15.67 11.90 3.83
C THR A 341 17.19 12.12 3.82
N ASP A 342 17.76 12.42 4.98
CA ASP A 342 19.21 12.55 5.15
C ASP A 342 19.92 11.19 5.20
N LEU A 343 19.17 10.09 5.31
CA LEU A 343 19.70 8.72 5.25
C LEU A 343 20.12 8.29 3.84
N ARG A 344 19.88 9.13 2.83
CA ARG A 344 20.27 8.86 1.44
C ARG A 344 21.77 8.62 1.26
N SER A 345 22.61 9.23 2.08
CA SER A 345 24.07 9.02 2.07
C SER A 345 24.45 7.56 2.33
N GLN A 346 23.63 6.83 3.07
CA GLN A 346 23.86 5.42 3.39
C GLN A 346 23.66 4.49 2.18
N PHE A 347 23.00 4.96 1.11
CA PHE A 347 22.81 4.21 -0.12
C PHE A 347 23.94 4.40 -1.14
N VAL A 348 24.85 5.36 -0.89
CA VAL A 348 25.98 5.66 -1.78
C VAL A 348 26.84 4.41 -2.08
N PRO A 349 27.23 3.59 -1.08
CA PRO A 349 28.08 2.42 -1.32
C PRO A 349 27.41 1.29 -2.12
N CYS A 350 26.09 1.36 -2.34
CA CYS A 350 25.32 0.35 -3.07
C CYS A 350 24.60 0.92 -4.30
N MET A 351 25.06 2.07 -4.80
CA MET A 351 24.45 2.74 -5.96
C MET A 351 24.54 1.89 -7.23
N ASP A 352 25.62 1.15 -7.40
CA ASP A 352 25.82 0.14 -8.45
C ASP A 352 24.62 -0.81 -8.56
N LYS A 353 24.14 -1.33 -7.42
CA LYS A 353 22.97 -2.23 -7.35
C LYS A 353 21.65 -1.53 -7.62
N LEU A 354 21.50 -0.28 -7.17
CA LEU A 354 20.30 0.51 -7.43
C LEU A 354 20.16 0.90 -8.90
N PHE A 355 21.27 1.02 -9.63
CA PHE A 355 21.28 1.33 -11.06
C PHE A 355 21.17 0.10 -11.96
N ASP A 356 21.21 -1.12 -11.40
CA ASP A 356 20.94 -2.32 -12.16
C ASP A 356 19.44 -2.38 -12.52
N GLU A 357 19.13 -2.20 -13.81
CA GLU A 357 17.76 -2.28 -14.31
C GLU A 357 17.11 -3.64 -14.03
N SER A 358 17.89 -4.72 -13.94
CA SER A 358 17.37 -6.05 -13.61
C SER A 358 16.89 -6.14 -12.16
N ILE A 359 17.53 -5.40 -11.23
CA ILE A 359 17.14 -5.33 -9.82
C ILE A 359 16.00 -4.32 -9.63
N LEU A 360 16.07 -3.15 -10.28
CA LEU A 360 15.11 -2.08 -10.06
C LEU A 360 13.76 -2.32 -10.73
N ILE A 361 13.77 -2.90 -11.93
CA ILE A 361 12.57 -3.14 -12.75
C ILE A 361 12.13 -4.60 -12.64
N GLY A 362 13.07 -5.52 -12.45
CA GLY A 362 12.82 -6.96 -12.49
C GLY A 362 12.69 -7.50 -13.93
N SER A 363 12.56 -8.82 -14.05
CA SER A 363 12.44 -9.54 -15.33
C SER A 363 11.01 -9.66 -15.88
N GLY A 364 10.01 -9.07 -15.21
CA GLY A 364 8.60 -9.20 -15.58
C GLY A 364 8.21 -8.36 -16.80
N TYR A 365 7.71 -9.00 -17.87
CA TYR A 365 7.29 -8.34 -19.11
C TYR A 365 6.23 -7.24 -18.93
N THR A 366 5.28 -7.42 -18.00
CA THR A 366 4.24 -6.41 -17.69
C THR A 366 4.81 -5.13 -17.07
N VAL A 367 5.95 -5.21 -16.38
CA VAL A 367 6.63 -4.04 -15.80
C VAL A 367 7.31 -3.21 -16.89
N PHE A 368 7.77 -3.87 -17.96
CA PHE A 368 8.41 -3.23 -19.11
C PHE A 368 7.43 -2.41 -19.97
N VAL A 369 6.17 -2.83 -20.03
CA VAL A 369 5.14 -2.25 -20.91
C VAL A 369 4.39 -1.08 -20.26
N LEU A 370 4.31 -1.05 -18.92
CA LEU A 370 3.65 0.03 -18.18
C LEU A 370 4.62 1.21 -17.97
N LYS A 371 4.09 2.43 -17.72
CA LYS A 371 4.82 3.69 -17.39
C LYS A 371 5.80 3.61 -16.19
N PHE A 372 6.05 2.40 -15.69
CA PHE A 372 6.99 1.98 -14.67
C PHE A 372 8.42 2.40 -14.96
N HIS A 373 8.84 2.30 -16.22
CA HIS A 373 10.19 2.69 -16.65
C HIS A 373 10.45 4.17 -16.38
N THR A 374 9.46 5.02 -16.65
CA THR A 374 9.54 6.46 -16.41
C THR A 374 9.61 6.78 -14.93
N ILE A 375 8.82 6.12 -14.08
CA ILE A 375 8.80 6.34 -12.63
C ILE A 375 10.12 5.87 -12.01
N ALA A 376 10.55 4.63 -12.28
CA ALA A 376 11.81 4.08 -11.77
C ALA A 376 13.01 4.93 -12.19
N ARG A 377 13.03 5.44 -13.42
CA ARG A 377 14.09 6.34 -13.91
C ARG A 377 14.02 7.75 -13.33
N TYR A 378 12.84 8.35 -13.21
CA TYR A 378 12.69 9.65 -12.52
C TYR A 378 13.12 9.56 -11.06
N GLN A 379 12.81 8.45 -10.41
CA GLN A 379 13.24 8.14 -9.05
C GLN A 379 14.77 8.07 -8.99
N LEU A 380 15.41 7.26 -9.84
CA LEU A 380 16.87 7.17 -9.93
C LEU A 380 17.55 8.52 -10.18
N VAL A 381 17.01 9.34 -11.09
CA VAL A 381 17.53 10.69 -11.36
C VAL A 381 17.35 11.60 -10.15
N SER A 382 16.23 11.50 -9.42
CA SER A 382 16.01 12.26 -8.19
C SER A 382 16.93 11.80 -7.04
N ILE A 383 17.15 10.50 -6.92
CA ILE A 383 18.07 9.87 -5.96
C ILE A 383 19.50 10.35 -6.24
N PHE A 384 19.94 10.31 -7.49
CA PHE A 384 21.27 10.76 -7.89
C PHE A 384 21.48 12.27 -7.64
N LYS A 385 20.51 13.10 -8.00
CA LYS A 385 20.56 14.55 -7.72
C LYS A 385 20.67 14.87 -6.23
N LYS A 386 20.08 14.04 -5.36
CA LYS A 386 20.08 14.24 -3.90
C LYS A 386 21.26 13.58 -3.19
N CYS A 387 21.73 12.42 -3.64
CA CYS A 387 22.88 11.72 -3.05
C CYS A 387 24.23 12.36 -3.39
N LYS A 388 24.24 13.34 -4.31
CA LYS A 388 25.39 14.20 -4.51
C LYS A 388 25.66 14.98 -3.20
N PRO A 389 26.89 14.97 -2.66
CA PRO A 389 27.24 15.87 -1.56
C PRO A 389 26.96 17.31 -1.99
N GLN A 390 26.62 18.18 -1.03
CA GLN A 390 26.35 19.62 -1.22
C GLN A 390 27.60 20.37 -1.72
N SER A 391 28.06 20.07 -2.93
CA SER A 391 28.89 20.95 -3.73
C SER A 391 27.98 21.51 -4.81
N GLU A 392 27.82 22.83 -4.87
CA GLU A 392 27.03 23.59 -5.86
C GLU A 392 27.46 23.35 -7.33
N MET A 393 28.40 22.46 -7.57
CA MET A 393 28.91 22.08 -8.88
C MET A 393 27.91 21.25 -9.69
N GLY A 394 27.83 21.50 -11.00
CA GLY A 394 27.09 20.67 -11.95
C GLY A 394 27.66 19.24 -12.05
N VAL A 395 26.97 18.33 -12.75
CA VAL A 395 27.49 16.96 -13.01
C VAL A 395 28.84 17.03 -13.75
N VAL A 396 28.96 17.98 -14.66
CA VAL A 396 30.19 18.27 -15.41
C VAL A 396 31.32 18.74 -14.50
N ASP A 397 31.04 19.64 -13.55
CA ASP A 397 32.07 20.17 -12.66
C ASP A 397 32.54 19.13 -11.63
N CYS A 398 31.65 18.21 -11.23
CA CYS A 398 32.00 17.06 -10.39
C CYS A 398 32.90 16.07 -11.15
N ILE A 399 32.59 15.78 -12.42
CA ILE A 399 33.45 14.96 -13.29
C ILE A 399 34.81 15.65 -13.49
N ARG A 400 34.83 16.98 -13.69
CA ARG A 400 36.06 17.78 -13.84
C ARG A 400 36.92 17.73 -12.58
N SER A 401 36.36 18.10 -11.43
CA SER A 401 37.06 18.16 -10.15
C SER A 401 37.63 16.79 -9.72
N LYS A 402 36.95 15.69 -10.07
CA LYS A 402 37.40 14.33 -9.75
C LYS A 402 38.43 13.80 -10.76
N SER A 403 38.27 14.12 -12.05
CA SER A 403 39.27 13.84 -13.09
C SER A 403 40.61 14.51 -12.78
N GLU A 404 40.58 15.72 -12.20
CA GLU A 404 41.76 16.47 -11.74
C GLU A 404 42.42 15.84 -10.49
N GLN A 405 41.67 15.14 -9.64
CA GLN A 405 42.19 14.47 -8.44
C GLN A 405 42.76 13.07 -8.67
N GLU A 406 42.20 12.31 -9.62
CA GLU A 406 42.52 10.87 -9.78
C GLU A 406 43.26 10.55 -11.09
N ASN A 407 43.73 11.55 -11.85
CA ASN A 407 44.27 11.36 -13.22
C ASN A 407 43.32 10.50 -14.09
N GLY A 408 42.02 10.64 -13.85
CA GLY A 408 40.98 9.77 -14.40
C GLY A 408 40.47 10.24 -15.76
N ASN A 409 39.72 9.35 -16.42
CA ASN A 409 39.25 9.50 -17.80
C ASN A 409 38.01 10.42 -17.93
N GLY A 410 37.99 11.56 -17.23
CA GLY A 410 36.82 12.46 -17.18
C GLY A 410 36.44 13.05 -18.53
N ARG A 411 37.42 13.24 -19.42
CA ARG A 411 37.22 13.71 -20.80
C ARG A 411 36.40 12.72 -21.63
N ASP A 412 36.68 11.43 -21.51
CA ASP A 412 35.97 10.40 -22.28
C ASP A 412 34.52 10.26 -21.82
N ILE A 413 34.27 10.42 -20.52
CA ILE A 413 32.92 10.44 -19.95
C ILE A 413 32.13 11.65 -20.46
N LEU A 414 32.73 12.84 -20.50
CA LEU A 414 32.11 14.04 -21.04
C LEU A 414 31.83 13.94 -22.56
N MET A 415 32.78 13.38 -23.32
CA MET A 415 32.61 13.11 -24.75
C MET A 415 31.45 12.13 -24.99
N ARG A 416 31.36 11.07 -24.18
CA ARG A 416 30.25 10.11 -24.25
C ARG A 416 28.90 10.76 -23.89
N MET A 417 28.88 11.68 -22.92
CA MET A 417 27.67 12.47 -22.62
C MET A 417 27.25 13.33 -23.82
N LEU A 418 28.20 14.05 -24.42
CA LEU A 418 27.97 14.89 -25.61
C LEU A 418 27.47 14.07 -26.81
N GLU A 419 28.08 12.92 -27.08
CA GLU A 419 27.62 11.98 -28.13
C GLU A 419 26.17 11.58 -27.93
N VAL A 420 25.75 11.34 -26.68
CA VAL A 420 24.37 10.98 -26.35
C VAL A 420 23.41 12.14 -26.57
N PHE A 421 23.79 13.38 -26.22
CA PHE A 421 22.99 14.57 -26.56
C PHE A 421 22.81 14.70 -28.08
N VAL A 422 23.88 14.54 -28.85
CA VAL A 422 23.85 14.60 -30.32
C VAL A 422 22.93 13.52 -30.89
N LEU A 423 23.02 12.28 -30.40
CA LEU A 423 22.17 11.19 -30.85
C LEU A 423 20.69 11.44 -30.53
N LYS A 424 20.38 12.03 -29.37
CA LYS A 424 19.01 12.41 -28.98
C LYS A 424 18.46 13.51 -29.87
N PHE A 425 19.22 14.58 -30.12
CA PHE A 425 18.80 15.65 -31.03
C PHE A 425 18.58 15.10 -32.45
N HIS A 426 19.43 14.20 -32.92
CA HIS A 426 19.25 13.55 -34.21
C HIS A 426 17.98 12.68 -34.26
N THR A 427 17.67 11.97 -33.17
CA THR A 427 16.46 11.14 -33.05
C THR A 427 15.19 12.01 -33.00
N ILE A 428 15.20 13.10 -32.22
CA ILE A 428 14.08 14.06 -32.16
C ILE A 428 13.87 14.71 -33.54
N ALA A 429 14.95 15.14 -34.20
CA ALA A 429 14.89 15.71 -35.55
C ALA A 429 14.29 14.72 -36.57
N ARG A 430 14.64 13.43 -36.47
CA ARG A 430 14.23 12.43 -37.45
C ARG A 430 12.80 11.92 -37.26
N TYR A 431 12.32 11.81 -36.02
CA TYR A 431 11.04 11.16 -35.71
C TYR A 431 9.98 12.09 -35.12
N GLN A 432 10.37 13.08 -34.32
CA GLN A 432 9.41 13.97 -33.66
C GLN A 432 9.17 15.24 -34.45
N LEU A 433 10.21 15.80 -35.08
CA LEU A 433 10.10 17.02 -35.88
C LEU A 433 9.06 16.85 -37.00
N VAL A 434 9.07 15.70 -37.69
CA VAL A 434 8.11 15.37 -38.76
C VAL A 434 6.66 15.30 -38.23
N SER A 435 6.46 14.75 -37.03
CA SER A 435 5.13 14.68 -36.39
C SER A 435 4.66 16.02 -35.83
N ILE A 436 5.59 16.87 -35.35
CA ILE A 436 5.31 18.23 -34.90
C ILE A 436 4.95 19.12 -36.09
N PHE A 437 5.69 19.04 -37.20
CA PHE A 437 5.38 19.78 -38.44
C PHE A 437 4.04 19.35 -39.06
N LYS A 438 3.66 18.07 -38.95
CA LYS A 438 2.33 17.60 -39.36
C LYS A 438 1.19 18.11 -38.48
N LYS A 439 1.43 18.39 -37.19
CA LYS A 439 0.45 18.95 -36.26
C LYS A 439 0.35 20.49 -36.30
N CYS A 440 1.33 21.17 -36.90
CA CYS A 440 1.39 22.65 -36.96
C CYS A 440 0.84 23.27 -38.26
N LYS A 441 0.15 22.53 -39.14
CA LYS A 441 -0.74 23.12 -40.16
C LYS A 441 -2.19 22.82 -39.76
N PRO A 442 -3.15 23.77 -39.80
CA PRO A 442 -3.26 24.89 -40.77
C PRO A 442 -3.79 26.24 -40.22
N GLN A 443 -3.27 27.39 -40.66
CA GLN A 443 -4.03 28.67 -40.75
C GLN A 443 -3.19 29.78 -41.40
N SER A 444 -3.23 29.89 -42.73
CA SER A 444 -3.02 31.16 -43.45
C SER A 444 -3.22 30.91 -44.94
N GLU A 445 -4.43 31.14 -45.45
CA GLU A 445 -4.69 31.65 -46.81
C GLU A 445 -6.20 31.84 -47.01
N MET A 446 -6.71 32.99 -46.55
CA MET A 446 -7.87 33.66 -47.15
C MET A 446 -7.85 35.12 -46.70
N GLY A 447 -7.75 36.06 -47.64
CA GLY A 447 -7.92 37.49 -47.35
C GLY A 447 -7.12 38.42 -48.25
N VAL A 448 -7.58 38.63 -49.48
CA VAL A 448 -7.32 39.84 -50.26
C VAL A 448 -8.32 40.90 -49.78
N VAL A 449 -7.85 42.12 -49.47
CA VAL A 449 -8.43 43.46 -49.75
C VAL A 449 -7.76 44.51 -48.82
N ASP A 450 -7.63 45.72 -49.37
CA ASP A 450 -6.66 46.79 -49.16
C ASP A 450 -7.15 47.96 -48.26
N THR A 451 -6.18 48.78 -47.83
CA THR A 451 -6.20 50.19 -47.36
C THR A 451 -6.81 50.62 -46.02
N GLY A 452 -6.05 51.43 -45.24
CA GLY A 452 -6.64 52.43 -44.32
C GLY A 452 -5.81 52.87 -43.09
N ALA A 453 -4.98 53.89 -43.27
CA ALA A 453 -4.39 54.89 -42.33
C ALA A 453 -4.66 54.89 -40.79
N LEU A 454 -3.59 55.18 -40.02
CA LEU A 454 -3.55 55.82 -38.67
C LEU A 454 -4.08 57.29 -38.73
N PRO A 455 -4.31 58.09 -37.64
CA PRO A 455 -3.84 57.99 -36.22
C PRO A 455 -4.83 58.49 -35.12
N GLY A 456 -4.44 58.46 -33.82
CA GLY A 456 -4.93 59.43 -32.80
C GLY A 456 -5.37 58.89 -31.41
N VAL A 457 -4.78 59.46 -30.35
CA VAL A 457 -4.88 59.20 -28.87
C VAL A 457 -5.98 60.12 -28.23
N PRO A 458 -6.37 60.15 -26.91
CA PRO A 458 -6.41 59.24 -25.74
C PRO A 458 -7.81 59.10 -25.06
N ALA A 459 -7.97 58.19 -24.07
CA ALA A 459 -8.52 58.44 -22.70
C ALA A 459 -9.03 57.15 -21.99
N THR A 460 -8.54 56.90 -20.77
CA THR A 460 -9.13 56.05 -19.71
C THR A 460 -10.42 56.72 -19.16
N PRO A 461 -11.39 56.03 -18.49
CA PRO A 461 -11.14 55.17 -17.30
C PRO A 461 -12.10 53.97 -17.01
N THR A 462 -11.66 53.15 -16.04
CA THR A 462 -12.41 52.46 -14.95
C THR A 462 -13.23 51.15 -15.14
N VAL A 463 -12.69 50.09 -14.50
CA VAL A 463 -13.25 48.99 -13.64
C VAL A 463 -14.29 48.02 -14.26
N THR A 464 -14.05 46.71 -14.34
CA THR A 464 -14.20 45.76 -13.21
C THR A 464 -13.64 44.36 -13.54
N THR A 465 -12.86 43.83 -12.61
CA THR A 465 -12.34 42.46 -12.54
C THR A 465 -13.34 41.53 -11.84
N PRO A 466 -13.44 40.23 -12.20
CA PRO A 466 -13.85 39.18 -11.27
C PRO A 466 -12.64 38.43 -10.68
N ALA A 467 -12.79 38.07 -9.41
CA ALA A 467 -11.78 37.64 -8.45
C ALA A 467 -11.09 36.28 -8.73
N LEU A 468 -9.82 36.20 -8.32
CA LEU A 468 -9.06 34.98 -8.03
C LEU A 468 -9.36 34.48 -6.60
N PRO A 469 -9.27 33.15 -6.34
CA PRO A 469 -9.40 32.58 -5.00
C PRO A 469 -8.15 32.82 -4.11
N PRO A 470 -8.28 32.77 -2.77
CA PRO A 470 -7.27 33.27 -1.83
C PRO A 470 -6.09 32.31 -1.59
N PRO A 471 -4.90 32.83 -1.20
CA PRO A 471 -3.75 32.02 -0.81
C PRO A 471 -3.82 31.56 0.66
N ALA A 472 -3.19 30.41 0.92
CA ALA A 472 -3.06 29.75 2.23
C ALA A 472 -2.18 30.54 3.24
N PRO A 473 -2.37 30.35 4.57
CA PRO A 473 -1.73 31.15 5.61
C PRO A 473 -0.23 30.83 5.82
N PRO A 474 0.59 31.79 6.29
CA PRO A 474 2.03 31.62 6.48
C PRO A 474 2.36 30.88 7.80
N THR A 475 3.32 29.96 7.73
CA THR A 475 3.98 29.37 8.91
C THR A 475 4.91 30.37 9.61
N PRO A 476 5.08 30.32 10.95
CA PRO A 476 5.88 31.29 11.69
C PRO A 476 7.39 31.06 11.52
N VAL A 477 8.13 32.15 11.37
CA VAL A 477 9.60 32.20 11.32
C VAL A 477 10.17 32.28 12.74
N THR A 478 11.11 31.42 13.09
CA THR A 478 11.88 31.48 14.36
C THR A 478 13.20 32.23 14.13
N PRO A 479 13.72 33.05 15.07
CA PRO A 479 14.91 33.89 14.85
C PRO A 479 16.21 33.07 14.89
N ALA A 480 17.20 33.50 14.09
CA ALA A 480 18.55 32.93 14.06
C ALA A 480 19.35 33.23 15.35
N PRO A 481 20.25 32.34 15.81
CA PRO A 481 21.18 32.63 16.91
C PRO A 481 22.42 33.44 16.44
N PRO A 482 23.12 34.15 17.36
CA PRO A 482 24.24 35.04 17.03
C PRO A 482 25.56 34.29 16.73
N PRO A 483 26.55 34.96 16.11
CA PRO A 483 27.78 34.32 15.64
C PRO A 483 28.76 34.04 16.79
N ALA A 484 29.32 32.83 16.83
CA ALA A 484 30.43 32.47 17.70
C ALA A 484 31.78 32.63 16.98
N THR A 485 32.75 33.21 17.68
CA THR A 485 34.15 33.42 17.29
C THR A 485 34.98 32.12 17.33
N PRO A 486 36.14 32.07 16.63
CA PRO A 486 36.82 30.81 16.29
C PRO A 486 37.72 30.31 17.42
N PHE A 487 37.70 29.00 17.68
CA PHE A 487 38.71 28.31 18.49
C PHE A 487 39.05 26.95 17.87
N ASP A 488 40.35 26.64 17.98
CA ASP A 488 41.12 25.63 17.27
C ASP A 488 40.61 24.18 17.29
N ARG A 489 40.80 23.49 16.15
CA ARG A 489 40.87 22.02 16.08
C ARG A 489 42.13 21.52 16.79
N PRO A 490 42.11 20.27 17.28
CA PRO A 490 42.89 19.30 16.54
C PRO A 490 42.17 17.95 16.36
N GLY A 491 42.24 17.45 15.11
CA GLY A 491 42.36 16.03 14.81
C GLY A 491 41.10 15.17 14.91
N ASP A 492 40.29 15.17 13.85
CA ASP A 492 39.57 13.94 13.47
C ASP A 492 39.73 13.71 11.97
N LYS A 493 40.21 12.52 11.62
CA LYS A 493 40.47 12.11 10.24
C LYS A 493 39.12 11.89 9.55
N GLU A 494 38.75 12.76 8.62
CA GLU A 494 37.73 12.44 7.62
C GLU A 494 38.22 11.25 6.79
N ASP A 495 37.59 10.10 6.95
CA ASP A 495 37.65 9.03 5.98
C ASP A 495 36.99 9.52 4.67
N LYS A 496 37.81 10.04 3.77
CA LYS A 496 37.43 10.34 2.38
C LYS A 496 37.09 9.03 1.68
N GLN A 497 35.81 8.69 1.66
CA GLN A 497 35.31 7.56 0.89
C GLN A 497 35.52 7.84 -0.61
N THR A 498 36.40 7.06 -1.23
CA THR A 498 36.82 7.19 -2.63
C THR A 498 35.72 6.65 -3.56
N PHE A 499 35.19 7.49 -4.45
CA PHE A 499 34.23 7.10 -5.50
C PHE A 499 35.02 6.53 -6.69
N GLN A 500 34.63 5.39 -7.25
CA GLN A 500 35.37 4.76 -8.35
C GLN A 500 34.90 5.24 -9.73
N VAL A 501 35.79 5.25 -10.72
CA VAL A 501 35.54 5.66 -12.12
C VAL A 501 34.37 4.91 -12.77
N SER A 502 34.07 3.70 -12.32
CA SER A 502 32.89 2.90 -12.70
C SER A 502 31.56 3.61 -12.46
N ASP A 503 31.46 4.41 -11.40
CA ASP A 503 30.23 5.09 -11.03
C ASP A 503 29.93 6.29 -11.96
N SER A 504 30.97 6.84 -12.59
CA SER A 504 30.85 7.91 -13.59
C SER A 504 30.47 7.40 -14.98
N TYR A 505 30.89 6.18 -15.33
CA TYR A 505 30.39 5.45 -16.52
C TYR A 505 28.89 5.15 -16.41
N PHE A 506 28.40 4.89 -15.19
CA PHE A 506 26.98 4.67 -14.91
C PHE A 506 26.10 5.91 -15.14
N CYS A 507 26.62 7.13 -14.89
CA CYS A 507 25.92 8.38 -15.23
C CYS A 507 25.60 8.51 -16.72
N VAL A 508 26.47 7.97 -17.58
CA VAL A 508 26.29 8.00 -19.03
C VAL A 508 25.24 6.98 -19.48
N LEU A 509 25.19 5.80 -18.86
CA LEU A 509 24.21 4.75 -19.15
C LEU A 509 22.76 5.16 -18.81
N LEU A 510 22.56 5.92 -17.73
CA LEU A 510 21.25 6.49 -17.36
C LEU A 510 20.75 7.51 -18.38
N TRP A 511 21.68 8.25 -19.00
CA TRP A 511 21.39 9.18 -20.09
C TRP A 511 21.14 8.47 -21.43
N TYR A 512 21.80 7.31 -21.65
CA TYR A 512 21.81 6.54 -22.89
C TYR A 512 20.45 5.96 -23.29
N ARG A 513 19.59 5.60 -22.33
CA ARG A 513 18.50 4.65 -22.58
C ARG A 513 17.12 5.29 -22.81
N GLU A 514 17.08 6.52 -23.31
CA GLU A 514 15.87 7.34 -23.57
C GLU A 514 15.26 7.32 -25.02
N PRO A 515 15.42 6.32 -25.92
CA PRO A 515 14.69 6.40 -27.21
C PRO A 515 13.27 5.81 -27.22
N ARG A 516 12.89 4.91 -26.29
CA ARG A 516 11.67 4.07 -26.46
C ARG A 516 10.41 4.56 -25.74
N ILE A 517 10.42 5.73 -25.10
CA ILE A 517 9.24 6.26 -24.36
C ILE A 517 8.38 7.18 -25.25
N PHE A 518 8.81 7.51 -26.47
CA PHE A 518 8.04 8.38 -27.38
C PHE A 518 7.36 7.66 -28.56
N THR A 519 7.46 6.33 -28.67
CA THR A 519 6.77 5.56 -29.72
C THR A 519 5.42 4.97 -29.27
N GLY A 520 4.95 5.26 -28.05
CA GLY A 520 3.69 4.73 -27.50
C GLY A 520 2.51 5.70 -27.49
N ILE A 521 2.61 6.88 -28.11
CA ILE A 521 1.50 7.83 -28.27
C ILE A 521 1.29 8.04 -29.77
N GLY A 522 0.62 7.08 -30.40
CA GLY A 522 0.30 7.17 -31.83
C GLY A 522 0.09 5.80 -32.46
N THR A 523 -0.90 5.04 -32.00
CA THR A 523 -1.59 4.00 -32.77
C THR A 523 -2.93 3.76 -32.08
N GLU A 524 -3.84 4.72 -32.22
CA GLU A 524 -5.27 4.42 -32.25
C GLU A 524 -5.63 4.21 -33.72
N TYR A 525 -5.89 2.94 -34.06
CA TYR A 525 -7.01 2.48 -34.87
C TYR A 525 -7.45 1.14 -34.30
#